data_AF-A0A9X0CQN1-F1
#
_entry.id   AF-A0A9X0CQN1-F1
#
_cell.length_a   1.000
_cell.length_b   1.000
_cell.length_c   1.000
_cell.angle_alpha   90.00
_cell.angle_beta   90.00
_cell.angle_gamma   90.00
#
_symmetry.space_group_name_H-M   'P 1'
#
loop_
_entity.id
_entity.type
_entity.pdbx_description
1 polymer ?
#
loop_
_entity_poly.entity_id
_entity_poly.type
_entity_poly.pdbx_seq_one_letter_code
_entity_poly.pdbx_strand_id
1 'polypeptide(L)'
;MVNSPALILCVLALFIFDNSLGKPTRKLRLKRQAAPQSSALGALMSFSVKLSDMERQITSYERTIQRQRAEIDQLSAKLDSKADRSQFRNLQTLLNSKMVTLKDEVNTKDLVIERYRNKLRQLEADVKSINQEYSKLSGNTLEVLDRFDDLGFHCTNQKTGWAPKASGEIQYLDRQWVRCNPEEFLQSFVLKLATNHEESPVQYVYRCCSINI
;
A
#
# COMPACT_ATOMS: atom_id res chain seq x y z
N MET A 1 16.76 31.03 5.23
CA MET A 1 16.64 32.11 4.24
C MET A 1 16.51 33.41 5.00
N VAL A 2 17.50 34.28 4.85
CA VAL A 2 17.76 35.45 5.70
C VAL A 2 16.84 36.59 5.27
N ASN A 3 15.97 37.03 6.17
CA ASN A 3 15.18 38.26 6.02
C ASN A 3 16.10 39.46 6.22
N SER A 4 16.28 40.28 5.19
CA SER A 4 17.13 41.48 5.24
C SER A 4 16.24 42.74 5.20
N PRO A 5 16.01 43.42 6.34
CA PRO A 5 15.22 44.66 6.41
C PRO A 5 15.92 45.88 5.79
N ALA A 6 17.14 45.71 5.25
CA ALA A 6 17.94 46.78 4.67
C ALA A 6 17.40 47.30 3.31
N LEU A 7 16.61 46.51 2.58
CA LEU A 7 16.10 46.90 1.26
C LEU A 7 14.92 47.89 1.32
N ILE A 8 14.17 47.91 2.42
CA ILE A 8 12.99 48.79 2.55
C ILE A 8 13.40 50.22 2.94
N LEU A 9 14.54 50.40 3.60
CA LEU A 9 15.08 51.72 3.95
C LEU A 9 15.78 52.43 2.77
N CYS A 10 16.24 51.71 1.75
CA CYS A 10 16.88 52.32 0.57
C CYS A 10 15.88 53.00 -0.40
N VAL A 11 14.62 52.57 -0.44
CA VAL A 11 13.62 53.13 -1.37
C VAL A 11 13.05 54.46 -0.86
N LEU A 12 13.02 54.69 0.47
CA LEU A 12 12.53 55.95 1.05
C LEU A 12 13.57 57.08 1.01
N ALA A 13 14.85 56.78 0.82
CA ALA A 13 15.91 57.80 0.71
C ALA A 13 16.03 58.42 -0.70
N LEU A 14 15.53 57.75 -1.75
CA LEU A 14 15.65 58.22 -3.13
C LEU A 14 14.56 59.22 -3.56
N PHE A 15 13.49 59.40 -2.78
CA PHE A 15 12.41 60.33 -3.13
C PHE A 15 12.54 61.74 -2.51
N ILE A 16 13.58 62.01 -1.71
CA ILE A 16 13.74 63.31 -1.03
C ILE A 16 14.67 64.29 -1.78
N PHE A 17 15.35 63.89 -2.86
CA PHE A 17 16.40 64.71 -3.50
C PHE A 17 16.12 65.28 -4.90
N ASP A 18 14.91 65.22 -5.45
CA ASP A 18 14.63 65.67 -6.82
C ASP A 18 13.80 66.96 -6.95
N ASN A 19 14.02 67.96 -6.10
CA ASN A 19 13.54 69.33 -6.40
C ASN A 19 14.52 70.41 -5.91
N SER A 20 15.66 70.51 -6.58
CA SER A 20 16.49 71.71 -6.59
C SER A 20 17.04 71.92 -7.98
N LEU A 21 16.44 72.79 -8.80
CA LEU A 21 17.15 73.55 -9.84
C LEU A 21 16.23 74.59 -10.52
N GLY A 22 16.44 75.86 -10.18
CA GLY A 22 15.83 77.00 -10.86
C GLY A 22 16.49 78.32 -10.44
N LYS A 23 17.67 78.62 -11.00
CA LYS A 23 18.30 79.95 -10.96
C LYS A 23 17.50 80.93 -11.84
N PRO A 24 17.61 82.25 -11.59
CA PRO A 24 18.32 83.06 -12.59
C PRO A 24 19.26 84.12 -12.00
N THR A 25 20.25 84.45 -12.82
CA THR A 25 21.31 85.45 -12.62
C THR A 25 20.99 86.77 -13.34
N ARG A 26 21.61 87.85 -12.81
CA ARG A 26 22.01 89.14 -13.43
C ARG A 26 21.10 90.40 -13.35
N LYS A 27 21.57 91.29 -12.45
CA LYS A 27 22.09 92.67 -12.64
C LYS A 27 21.15 93.86 -12.94
N LEU A 28 21.31 94.85 -12.03
CA LEU A 28 21.29 96.32 -12.16
C LEU A 28 19.93 97.00 -12.34
N ARG A 29 19.52 97.80 -11.35
CA ARG A 29 19.88 99.24 -11.24
C ARG A 29 19.35 99.81 -9.91
N LEU A 30 20.23 100.42 -9.12
CA LEU A 30 19.82 101.33 -8.04
C LEU A 30 19.13 102.54 -8.69
N LYS A 31 17.85 102.78 -8.38
CA LYS A 31 17.26 104.11 -8.51
C LYS A 31 16.44 104.41 -7.27
N ARG A 32 17.07 105.21 -6.42
CA ARG A 32 16.51 105.90 -5.26
C ARG A 32 15.36 106.78 -5.72
N GLN A 33 14.15 106.59 -5.19
CA GLN A 33 13.16 107.67 -5.09
C GLN A 33 12.06 107.33 -4.07
N ALA A 34 12.04 108.17 -3.03
CA ALA A 34 10.91 108.61 -2.20
C ALA A 34 9.90 107.58 -1.66
N ALA A 35 9.94 107.38 -0.35
CA ALA A 35 8.86 106.88 0.50
C ALA A 35 7.82 108.02 0.77
N PRO A 36 6.76 107.81 1.58
CA PRO A 36 5.69 106.82 1.45
C PRO A 36 4.31 107.41 1.79
N GLN A 37 3.22 107.17 1.05
CA GLN A 37 1.85 107.37 1.59
C GLN A 37 0.85 106.34 0.99
N SER A 38 -0.04 105.82 1.85
CA SER A 38 -1.19 104.89 1.64
C SER A 38 -0.94 103.37 1.76
N SER A 39 -0.85 102.87 2.99
CA SER A 39 -0.43 101.52 3.41
C SER A 39 -1.56 100.56 3.86
N ALA A 40 -2.71 100.52 3.19
CA ALA A 40 -3.75 99.53 3.54
C ALA A 40 -4.49 98.97 2.31
N LEU A 41 -4.78 99.82 1.33
CA LEU A 41 -5.63 99.45 0.20
C LEU A 41 -4.90 98.57 -0.84
N GLY A 42 -3.61 98.83 -1.08
CA GLY A 42 -2.77 97.97 -1.94
C GLY A 42 -2.52 96.58 -1.32
N ALA A 43 -2.41 96.51 0.01
CA ALA A 43 -2.32 95.25 0.73
C ALA A 43 -3.63 94.44 0.59
N LEU A 44 -4.79 95.08 0.77
CA LEU A 44 -6.10 94.43 0.60
C LEU A 44 -6.34 93.89 -0.81
N MET A 45 -5.98 94.64 -1.85
CA MET A 45 -6.06 94.14 -3.23
C MET A 45 -5.14 92.96 -3.47
N SER A 46 -3.91 92.99 -2.94
CA SER A 46 -2.98 91.85 -3.03
C SER A 46 -3.48 90.60 -2.28
N PHE A 47 -4.15 90.79 -1.14
CA PHE A 47 -4.78 89.71 -0.38
C PHE A 47 -5.99 89.12 -1.11
N SER A 48 -6.84 89.96 -1.74
CA SER A 48 -7.99 89.52 -2.52
C SER A 48 -7.57 88.63 -3.71
N VAL A 49 -6.55 89.06 -4.45
CA VAL A 49 -5.99 88.25 -5.56
C VAL A 49 -5.43 86.92 -5.02
N LYS A 50 -4.72 86.96 -3.88
CA LYS A 50 -4.19 85.75 -3.25
C LYS A 50 -5.28 84.78 -2.76
N LEU A 51 -6.39 85.31 -2.23
CA LEU A 51 -7.54 84.49 -1.83
C LEU A 51 -8.21 83.84 -3.05
N SER A 52 -8.37 84.58 -4.15
CA SER A 52 -8.92 84.03 -5.39
C SER A 52 -8.01 82.94 -5.99
N ASP A 53 -6.69 83.12 -5.93
CA ASP A 53 -5.74 82.10 -6.37
C ASP A 53 -5.75 80.86 -5.46
N MET A 54 -5.86 81.05 -4.13
CA MET A 54 -6.03 79.93 -3.20
C MET A 54 -7.33 79.17 -3.44
N GLU A 55 -8.44 79.85 -3.71
CA GLU A 55 -9.72 79.23 -4.04
C GLU A 55 -9.65 78.39 -5.32
N ARG A 56 -8.97 78.89 -6.36
CA ARG A 56 -8.66 78.13 -7.58
C ARG A 56 -7.79 76.91 -7.30
N GLN A 57 -6.83 77.04 -6.39
CA GLN A 57 -5.96 75.93 -6.01
C GLN A 57 -6.71 74.85 -5.22
N ILE A 58 -7.59 75.26 -4.29
CA ILE A 58 -8.45 74.35 -3.52
C ILE A 58 -9.37 73.56 -4.45
N THR A 59 -10.06 74.24 -5.37
CA THR A 59 -10.94 73.56 -6.34
C THR A 59 -10.18 72.62 -7.28
N SER A 60 -8.93 72.94 -7.61
CA SER A 60 -8.05 72.05 -8.38
C SER A 60 -7.64 70.80 -7.58
N TYR A 61 -7.28 70.96 -6.30
CA TYR A 61 -6.96 69.84 -5.44
C TYR A 61 -8.17 68.95 -5.18
N GLU A 62 -9.35 69.52 -4.99
CA GLU A 62 -10.58 68.76 -4.77
C GLU A 62 -10.93 67.86 -5.96
N ARG A 63 -10.76 68.37 -7.20
CA ARG A 63 -10.91 67.55 -8.41
C ARG A 63 -9.89 66.42 -8.48
N THR A 64 -8.66 66.67 -8.03
CA THR A 64 -7.60 65.65 -8.00
C THR A 64 -7.91 64.56 -6.98
N ILE A 65 -8.36 64.95 -5.78
CA ILE A 65 -8.78 64.03 -4.73
C ILE A 65 -9.96 63.18 -5.21
N GLN A 66 -10.95 63.76 -5.88
CA GLN A 66 -12.08 63.01 -6.41
C GLN A 66 -11.66 61.98 -7.48
N ARG A 67 -10.75 62.35 -8.39
CA ARG A 67 -10.22 61.41 -9.40
C ARG A 67 -9.46 60.27 -8.74
N GLN A 68 -8.58 60.59 -7.79
CA GLN A 68 -7.83 59.57 -7.05
C GLN A 68 -8.76 58.65 -6.27
N ARG A 69 -9.84 59.18 -5.69
CA ARG A 69 -10.86 58.37 -5.00
C ARG A 69 -11.55 57.40 -5.95
N ALA A 70 -11.95 57.86 -7.14
CA ALA A 70 -12.53 56.98 -8.15
C ALA A 70 -11.55 55.90 -8.66
N GLU A 71 -10.27 56.24 -8.79
CA GLU A 71 -9.22 55.27 -9.15
C GLU A 71 -9.00 54.23 -8.02
N ILE A 72 -8.99 54.66 -6.76
CA ILE A 72 -8.92 53.77 -5.60
C ILE A 72 -10.12 52.83 -5.58
N ASP A 73 -11.34 53.34 -5.80
CA ASP A 73 -12.55 52.52 -5.82
C ASP A 73 -12.52 51.50 -6.98
N GLN A 74 -12.03 51.91 -8.15
CA GLN A 74 -11.86 51.02 -9.30
C GLN A 74 -10.79 49.95 -9.05
N LEU A 75 -9.67 50.32 -8.42
CA LEU A 75 -8.60 49.39 -8.05
C LEU A 75 -9.09 48.42 -6.98
N SER A 76 -9.88 48.88 -6.00
CA SER A 76 -10.50 48.02 -4.99
C SER A 76 -11.44 47.00 -5.62
N ALA A 77 -12.33 47.43 -6.53
CA ALA A 77 -13.24 46.51 -7.21
C ALA A 77 -12.50 45.51 -8.13
N LYS A 78 -11.41 45.94 -8.80
CA LYS A 78 -10.55 45.04 -9.58
C LYS A 78 -9.79 44.07 -8.68
N LEU A 79 -9.36 44.50 -7.51
CA LEU A 79 -8.69 43.64 -6.53
C LEU A 79 -9.67 42.62 -5.97
N ASP A 80 -10.90 43.01 -5.64
CA ASP A 80 -11.93 42.09 -5.12
C ASP A 80 -12.42 41.08 -6.16
N SER A 81 -12.50 41.46 -7.43
CA SER A 81 -12.90 40.57 -8.52
C SER A 81 -11.77 39.65 -9.01
N LYS A 82 -10.51 40.12 -8.97
CA LYS A 82 -9.33 39.29 -9.31
C LYS A 82 -8.79 38.48 -8.14
N ALA A 83 -9.07 38.88 -6.90
CA ALA A 83 -8.82 38.04 -5.74
C ALA A 83 -9.87 36.92 -5.71
N ASP A 84 -9.69 35.92 -6.58
CA ASP A 84 -9.49 34.49 -6.30
C ASP A 84 -10.26 33.79 -5.16
N ARG A 85 -11.12 34.47 -4.40
CA ARG A 85 -11.83 33.94 -3.23
C ARG A 85 -12.86 32.90 -3.63
N SER A 86 -13.53 33.06 -4.78
CA SER A 86 -14.48 32.06 -5.26
C SER A 86 -13.76 30.80 -5.76
N GLN A 87 -12.68 30.96 -6.53
CA GLN A 87 -11.87 29.83 -7.00
C GLN A 87 -11.19 29.10 -5.84
N PHE A 88 -10.62 29.85 -4.88
CA PHE A 88 -10.00 29.30 -3.69
C PHE A 88 -10.99 28.57 -2.78
N ARG A 89 -12.20 29.12 -2.58
CA ARG A 89 -13.28 28.42 -1.85
C ARG A 89 -13.69 27.12 -2.56
N ASN A 90 -13.84 27.15 -3.88
CA ASN A 90 -14.19 25.95 -4.65
C ASN A 90 -13.10 24.88 -4.52
N LEU A 91 -11.82 25.27 -4.60
CA LEU A 91 -10.69 24.37 -4.39
C LEU A 91 -10.67 23.82 -2.96
N GLN A 92 -10.95 24.65 -1.95
CA GLN A 92 -11.03 24.22 -0.56
C GLN A 92 -12.17 23.20 -0.35
N THR A 93 -13.36 23.45 -0.90
CA THR A 93 -14.48 22.51 -0.84
C THR A 93 -14.16 21.20 -1.55
N LEU A 94 -13.55 21.26 -2.74
CA LEU A 94 -13.13 20.07 -3.49
C LEU A 94 -12.08 19.27 -2.73
N LEU A 95 -11.09 19.95 -2.14
CA LEU A 95 -10.04 19.32 -1.36
C LEU A 95 -10.61 18.63 -0.12
N ASN A 96 -11.50 19.30 0.61
CA ASN A 96 -12.18 18.74 1.78
C ASN A 96 -13.03 17.52 1.40
N SER A 97 -13.78 17.60 0.30
CA SER A 97 -14.55 16.48 -0.24
C SER A 97 -13.64 15.28 -0.56
N LYS A 98 -12.55 15.50 -1.32
CA LYS A 98 -11.59 14.43 -1.66
C LYS A 98 -10.92 13.85 -0.42
N MET A 99 -10.63 14.68 0.58
CA MET A 99 -10.00 14.22 1.82
C MET A 99 -10.93 13.32 2.63
N VAL A 100 -12.23 13.63 2.67
CA VAL A 100 -13.24 12.76 3.30
C VAL A 100 -13.33 11.43 2.55
N THR A 101 -13.46 11.46 1.22
CA THR A 101 -13.53 10.24 0.41
C THR A 101 -12.30 9.35 0.58
N LEU A 102 -11.10 9.94 0.55
CA LEU A 102 -9.86 9.21 0.78
C LEU A 102 -9.78 8.62 2.18
N LYS A 103 -10.24 9.36 3.20
CA LYS A 103 -10.28 8.86 4.58
C LYS A 103 -11.21 7.66 4.71
N ASP A 104 -12.38 7.70 4.09
CA ASP A 104 -13.32 6.58 4.09
C ASP A 104 -12.74 5.37 3.34
N GLU A 105 -12.08 5.59 2.21
CA GLU A 105 -11.40 4.53 1.47
C GLU A 105 -10.28 3.87 2.30
N VAL A 106 -9.47 4.66 3.02
CA VAL A 106 -8.44 4.13 3.92
C VAL A 106 -9.08 3.30 5.04
N ASN A 107 -10.12 3.82 5.71
CA ASN A 107 -10.80 3.10 6.79
C ASN A 107 -11.38 1.76 6.31
N THR A 108 -12.00 1.74 5.12
CA THR A 108 -12.56 0.49 4.56
C THR A 108 -11.46 -0.51 4.21
N LYS A 109 -10.32 -0.05 3.66
CA LYS A 109 -9.16 -0.90 3.38
C LYS A 109 -8.54 -1.46 4.66
N ASP A 110 -8.46 -0.67 5.73
CA ASP A 110 -7.95 -1.14 7.03
C ASP A 110 -8.80 -2.29 7.60
N LEU A 111 -10.13 -2.18 7.52
CA LEU A 111 -11.04 -3.25 7.94
C LEU A 111 -10.83 -4.55 7.13
N VAL A 112 -10.59 -4.42 5.83
CA VAL A 112 -10.30 -5.57 4.96
C VAL A 112 -8.94 -6.19 5.32
N ILE A 113 -7.91 -5.38 5.56
CA ILE A 113 -6.59 -5.84 5.99
C ILE A 113 -6.70 -6.62 7.31
N GLU A 114 -7.44 -6.11 8.29
CA GLU A 114 -7.65 -6.82 9.56
C GLU A 114 -8.38 -8.15 9.39
N ARG A 115 -9.39 -8.20 8.51
CA ARG A 115 -10.06 -9.46 8.17
C ARG A 115 -9.08 -10.48 7.58
N TYR A 116 -8.20 -10.06 6.67
CA TYR A 116 -7.20 -10.96 6.08
C TYR A 116 -6.14 -11.39 7.10
N ARG A 117 -5.68 -10.50 7.98
CA ARG A 117 -4.76 -10.84 9.09
C ARG A 117 -5.35 -11.92 9.98
N ASN A 118 -6.62 -11.81 10.35
CA ASN A 118 -7.28 -12.82 11.19
C ASN A 118 -7.40 -14.17 10.47
N LYS A 119 -7.74 -14.18 9.18
CA LYS A 119 -7.76 -15.42 8.38
C LYS A 119 -6.37 -16.07 8.29
N LEU A 120 -5.31 -15.28 8.13
CA LEU A 120 -3.94 -15.80 8.10
C LEU A 120 -3.55 -16.44 9.44
N ARG A 121 -3.86 -15.80 10.57
CA ARG A 121 -3.61 -16.38 11.91
C ARG A 121 -4.37 -17.70 12.10
N GLN A 122 -5.61 -17.78 11.65
CA GLN A 122 -6.39 -19.01 11.73
C GLN A 122 -5.77 -20.11 10.88
N LEU A 123 -5.40 -19.80 9.63
CA LEU A 123 -4.79 -20.76 8.72
C LEU A 123 -3.44 -21.27 9.26
N GLU A 124 -2.64 -20.40 9.87
CA GLU A 124 -1.37 -20.78 10.51
C GLU A 124 -1.60 -21.74 11.70
N ALA A 125 -2.63 -21.49 12.51
CA ALA A 125 -3.02 -22.38 13.61
C ALA A 125 -3.49 -23.75 13.08
N ASP A 126 -4.30 -23.77 12.03
CA ASP A 126 -4.80 -25.00 11.41
C ASP A 126 -3.65 -25.83 10.82
N VAL A 127 -2.72 -25.20 10.09
CA VAL A 127 -1.52 -25.85 9.55
C VAL A 127 -0.68 -26.47 10.67
N LYS A 128 -0.51 -25.75 11.79
CA LYS A 128 0.23 -26.27 12.95
C LYS A 128 -0.48 -27.49 13.55
N SER A 129 -1.80 -27.46 13.68
CA SER A 129 -2.60 -28.58 14.20
C SER A 129 -2.47 -29.81 13.30
N ILE A 130 -2.70 -29.62 11.99
CA ILE A 130 -2.60 -30.69 10.99
C ILE A 130 -1.21 -31.31 10.99
N ASN A 131 -0.15 -30.50 11.08
CA ASN A 131 1.22 -31.01 11.11
C ASN A 131 1.50 -31.88 12.36
N GLN A 132 0.93 -31.51 13.51
CA GLN A 132 1.03 -32.32 14.73
C GLN A 132 0.29 -33.65 14.58
N GLU A 133 -0.90 -33.64 14.00
CA GLU A 133 -1.67 -34.85 13.72
C GLU A 133 -0.95 -35.76 12.72
N TYR A 134 -0.41 -35.18 11.65
CA TYR A 134 0.37 -35.92 10.65
C TYR A 134 1.60 -36.57 11.27
N SER A 135 2.34 -35.85 12.11
CA SER A 135 3.51 -36.41 12.81
C SER A 135 3.14 -37.59 13.73
N LYS A 136 2.00 -37.50 14.43
CA LYS A 136 1.50 -38.61 15.26
C LYS A 136 1.10 -39.80 14.41
N LEU A 137 0.34 -39.56 13.35
CA LEU A 137 -0.12 -40.61 12.44
C LEU A 137 1.05 -41.32 11.79
N SER A 138 2.03 -40.56 11.27
CA SER A 138 3.26 -41.11 10.70
C SER A 138 4.05 -41.94 11.72
N GLY A 139 4.12 -41.50 12.98
CA GLY A 139 4.76 -42.26 14.06
C GLY A 139 4.06 -43.59 14.32
N ASN A 140 2.72 -43.56 14.44
CA ASN A 140 1.92 -44.77 14.63
C ASN A 140 2.02 -45.73 13.44
N THR A 141 2.09 -45.20 12.20
CA THR A 141 2.30 -46.03 11.01
C THR A 141 3.66 -46.72 11.03
N LEU A 142 4.72 -46.00 11.42
CA LEU A 142 6.04 -46.59 11.57
C LEU A 142 6.07 -47.67 12.66
N GLU A 143 5.42 -47.45 13.80
CA GLU A 143 5.29 -48.45 14.87
C GLU A 143 4.57 -49.71 14.38
N VAL A 144 3.51 -49.56 13.59
CA VAL A 144 2.81 -50.71 13.01
C VAL A 144 3.69 -51.44 12.00
N LEU A 145 4.41 -50.72 11.14
CA LEU A 145 5.33 -51.33 10.17
C LEU A 145 6.45 -52.11 10.87
N ASP A 146 7.05 -51.54 11.91
CA ASP A 146 8.09 -52.18 12.73
C ASP A 146 7.58 -53.51 13.33
N ARG A 147 6.34 -53.52 13.83
CA ARG A 147 5.69 -54.75 14.33
C ARG A 147 5.43 -55.81 13.25
N PHE A 148 5.34 -55.43 11.98
CA PHE A 148 5.21 -56.37 10.87
C PHE A 148 6.56 -56.85 10.33
N ASP A 149 7.62 -56.04 10.46
CA ASP A 149 8.98 -56.44 10.06
C ASP A 149 9.52 -57.58 10.93
N ASP A 150 9.12 -57.64 12.20
CA ASP A 150 9.46 -58.75 13.10
C ASP A 150 8.72 -60.07 12.76
N LEU A 151 7.65 -60.02 11.97
CA LEU A 151 6.93 -61.22 11.52
C LEU A 151 7.63 -61.87 10.33
N GLY A 152 8.76 -62.52 10.62
CA GLY A 152 9.48 -63.34 9.66
C GLY A 152 8.75 -64.68 9.40
N PHE A 153 8.57 -65.06 8.14
CA PHE A 153 8.10 -66.40 7.79
C PHE A 153 9.29 -67.26 7.35
N HIS A 154 9.55 -68.36 8.05
CA HIS A 154 10.48 -69.38 7.57
C HIS A 154 9.69 -70.41 6.77
N CYS A 155 10.01 -70.57 5.48
CA CYS A 155 9.29 -71.50 4.62
C CYS A 155 10.22 -72.52 3.99
N THR A 156 9.77 -73.77 3.95
CA THR A 156 10.44 -74.88 3.29
C THR A 156 9.54 -75.50 2.22
N ASN A 157 10.13 -75.81 1.06
CA ASN A 157 9.45 -76.56 0.01
C ASN A 157 9.71 -78.04 0.22
N GLN A 158 8.64 -78.83 0.26
CA GLN A 158 8.69 -80.27 0.42
C GLN A 158 7.97 -80.96 -0.75
N LYS A 159 8.29 -82.24 -0.92
CA LYS A 159 7.68 -83.08 -1.95
C LYS A 159 7.51 -84.49 -1.42
N THR A 160 6.39 -85.12 -1.77
CA THR A 160 6.14 -86.53 -1.48
C THR A 160 7.00 -87.43 -2.38
N GLY A 161 6.92 -88.75 -2.25
CA GLY A 161 7.44 -89.65 -3.30
C GLY A 161 6.59 -89.62 -4.57
N TRP A 162 7.14 -90.05 -5.70
CA TRP A 162 6.33 -90.39 -6.88
C TRP A 162 5.49 -91.64 -6.56
N ALA A 163 4.18 -91.57 -6.78
CA ALA A 163 3.29 -92.71 -6.64
C ALA A 163 2.44 -92.88 -7.90
N PRO A 164 1.98 -94.10 -8.22
CA PRO A 164 1.06 -94.29 -9.34
C PRO A 164 -0.21 -93.46 -9.14
N LYS A 165 -0.72 -92.89 -10.23
CA LYS A 165 -1.99 -92.17 -10.23
C LYS A 165 -3.11 -93.14 -9.81
N ALA A 166 -3.98 -92.71 -8.90
CA ALA A 166 -5.16 -93.49 -8.55
C ALA A 166 -6.08 -93.63 -9.77
N SER A 167 -6.75 -94.78 -9.93
CA SER A 167 -7.78 -94.93 -10.98
C SER A 167 -9.10 -94.19 -10.64
N GLY A 168 -9.12 -93.40 -9.57
CA GLY A 168 -10.25 -92.58 -9.16
C GLY A 168 -10.04 -91.11 -9.52
N GLU A 169 -11.10 -90.32 -9.42
CA GLU A 169 -11.03 -88.87 -9.61
C GLU A 169 -10.03 -88.24 -8.63
N ILE A 170 -9.32 -87.19 -9.08
CA ILE A 170 -8.25 -86.49 -8.33
C ILE A 170 -8.74 -85.89 -6.99
N GLN A 171 -10.04 -85.93 -6.71
CA GLN A 171 -10.66 -85.48 -5.47
C GLN A 171 -10.23 -86.26 -4.21
N TYR A 172 -9.64 -87.46 -4.35
CA TYR A 172 -9.18 -88.25 -3.21
C TYR A 172 -7.66 -88.07 -2.98
N LEU A 173 -7.31 -87.32 -1.93
CA LEU A 173 -5.94 -87.04 -1.50
C LEU A 173 -5.34 -88.12 -0.58
N ASP A 174 -5.96 -89.29 -0.52
CA ASP A 174 -5.75 -90.33 0.49
C ASP A 174 -4.46 -91.16 0.33
N ARG A 175 -3.76 -91.05 -0.81
CA ARG A 175 -2.65 -91.96 -1.15
C ARG A 175 -1.25 -91.46 -0.81
N GLN A 176 -1.06 -90.16 -0.61
CA GLN A 176 0.23 -89.61 -0.21
C GLN A 176 0.03 -88.67 0.96
N TRP A 177 0.80 -88.89 2.02
CA TRP A 177 0.72 -88.11 3.24
C TRP A 177 1.49 -86.80 3.07
N VAL A 178 0.77 -85.68 3.08
CA VAL A 178 1.37 -84.35 3.20
C VAL A 178 1.40 -83.97 4.67
N ARG A 179 2.61 -83.74 5.18
CA ARG A 179 2.83 -83.40 6.58
C ARG A 179 3.87 -82.29 6.67
N CYS A 180 3.48 -81.19 7.32
CA CYS A 180 4.40 -80.17 7.80
C CYS A 180 4.89 -80.53 9.22
N ASN A 181 5.98 -79.92 9.66
CA ASN A 181 6.45 -80.11 11.04
C ASN A 181 5.45 -79.50 12.05
N PRO A 182 5.53 -79.87 13.34
CA PRO A 182 4.81 -79.14 14.39
C PRO A 182 5.14 -77.64 14.31
N GLU A 183 4.14 -76.79 14.53
CA GLU A 183 4.24 -75.31 14.43
C GLU A 183 4.45 -74.73 13.01
N GLU A 184 4.41 -75.59 11.98
CA GLU A 184 4.31 -75.16 10.58
C GLU A 184 2.87 -75.26 10.06
N PHE A 185 2.50 -74.39 9.13
CA PHE A 185 1.25 -74.43 8.38
C PHE A 185 1.49 -74.63 6.89
N LEU A 186 0.52 -75.26 6.22
CA LEU A 186 0.55 -75.49 4.78
C LEU A 186 0.17 -74.21 4.04
N GLN A 187 1.11 -73.65 3.26
CA GLN A 187 0.89 -72.42 2.48
C GLN A 187 0.49 -72.71 1.03
N SER A 188 1.08 -73.73 0.42
CA SER A 188 0.85 -74.08 -0.98
C SER A 188 0.85 -75.59 -1.15
N PHE A 189 0.02 -76.07 -2.07
CA PHE A 189 -0.17 -77.49 -2.35
C PHE A 189 -0.48 -77.65 -3.84
N VAL A 190 0.39 -78.37 -4.56
CA VAL A 190 0.31 -78.54 -6.01
C VAL A 190 0.56 -80.00 -6.37
N LEU A 191 -0.29 -80.56 -7.24
CA LEU A 191 -0.07 -81.87 -7.84
C LEU A 191 0.81 -81.73 -9.08
N LYS A 192 1.89 -82.50 -9.16
CA LYS A 192 2.72 -82.65 -10.37
C LYS A 192 2.57 -84.04 -10.94
N LEU A 193 2.42 -84.11 -12.27
CA LEU A 193 2.53 -85.34 -13.03
C LEU A 193 3.95 -85.46 -13.58
N ALA A 194 4.51 -86.67 -13.59
CA ALA A 194 5.84 -86.90 -14.15
C ALA A 194 5.88 -86.67 -15.66
N THR A 195 4.77 -87.00 -16.33
CA THR A 195 4.57 -86.85 -17.78
C THR A 195 3.09 -86.49 -18.05
N ASN A 196 2.77 -86.11 -19.29
CA ASN A 196 1.40 -85.73 -19.70
C ASN A 196 0.50 -86.93 -20.05
N HIS A 197 0.94 -88.16 -19.75
CA HIS A 197 0.16 -89.37 -20.02
C HIS A 197 -0.81 -89.69 -18.89
N GLU A 198 -1.93 -90.35 -19.21
CA GLU A 198 -3.00 -90.60 -18.23
C GLU A 198 -2.58 -91.46 -17.04
N GLU A 199 -1.61 -92.36 -17.21
CA GLU A 199 -1.09 -93.27 -16.18
C GLU A 199 0.19 -92.74 -15.51
N SER A 200 0.58 -91.49 -15.79
CA SER A 200 1.82 -90.94 -15.27
C SER A 200 1.83 -90.91 -13.74
N PRO A 201 2.95 -91.26 -13.09
CA PRO A 201 3.05 -91.14 -11.66
C PRO A 201 2.90 -89.67 -11.24
N VAL A 202 2.39 -89.48 -10.03
CA VAL A 202 2.06 -88.18 -9.46
C VAL A 202 2.84 -87.94 -8.16
N GLN A 203 3.09 -86.68 -7.85
CA GLN A 203 3.75 -86.23 -6.63
C GLN A 203 3.11 -84.91 -6.19
N TYR A 204 2.92 -84.75 -4.88
CA TYR A 204 2.57 -83.46 -4.30
C TYR A 204 3.83 -82.63 -4.04
N VAL A 205 3.81 -81.38 -4.49
CA VAL A 205 4.77 -80.35 -4.13
C VAL A 205 4.05 -79.36 -3.25
N TYR A 206 4.55 -79.17 -2.05
CA TYR A 206 3.90 -78.33 -1.05
C TYR A 206 4.91 -77.45 -0.32
N ARG A 207 4.42 -76.34 0.23
CA ARG A 207 5.22 -75.39 0.98
C ARG A 207 4.69 -75.29 2.40
N CYS A 208 5.54 -75.60 3.36
CA CYS A 208 5.27 -75.44 4.78
C CYS A 208 5.96 -74.17 5.26
N CYS A 209 5.28 -73.36 6.07
CA CYS A 209 5.86 -72.16 6.65
C CYS A 209 5.62 -72.17 8.17
N SER A 210 6.59 -71.69 8.94
CA SER A 210 6.42 -71.33 10.34
C SER A 210 6.44 -69.81 10.47
N ILE A 211 5.73 -69.30 11.48
CA ILE A 211 5.82 -67.91 11.89
C ILE A 211 6.96 -67.86 12.92
N ASN A 212 8.00 -67.07 12.64
CA ASN A 212 8.94 -66.68 13.68
C ASN A 212 8.30 -65.49 14.39
N ILE A 213 7.79 -65.73 15.60
CA ILE A 213 7.28 -64.71 16.52
C ILE A 213 8.40 -64.38 17.51
#